data_AF-A0A2G9C5F6-F1
#
_entry.id   AF-A0A2G9C5F6-F1
#
_cell.length_a   1.000
_cell.length_b   1.000
_cell.length_c   1.000
_cell.angle_alpha   90.00
_cell.angle_beta   90.00
_cell.angle_gamma   90.00
#
_symmetry.space_group_name_H-M   'P 1'
#
loop_
_entity.id
_entity.type
_entity.pdbx_description
1 polymer ?
#
loop_
_entity_poly.entity_id
_entity_poly.type
_entity_poly.pdbx_seq_one_letter_code
_entity_poly.pdbx_strand_id
1 'polypeptide(L)'
;MTTPPASRADLCLGSAAGLAGGLIGAAAMTAFQELLARFGITSGVRGWPSTERAADRLARLGGRRLPSRHRPAAGEAVHYAVGSLVGGLYGAVTERHPQATWGRGGAFGIATATLLDEGLVPALRFGDPVTRAPVRSHPYSYVSHLVYGAFTEAARRLFRSLLGDARAGAAVVRQARAHNAAIVTRQPADSRRTLAMAFLLGATAGPRTSAPLVAASWAAKLGWIDLKHSSLAMLGTTPAAALTTTMALGELIVDKLPSTPDRTDPPGLAARAVSGAISGAALAGGRSWPAALAGTVGAVLSTYACHRLRQRLSQALGHDVPVAAAEDLVAFGGATMLCLASLGQHADTARLEGAATEDYDDALAALGWPHS
;
A
#
# COMPACT_ATOMS: atom_id res chain seq x y z
N MET A 1 2.40 -36.49 -1.31
CA MET A 1 1.87 -35.66 -2.43
C MET A 1 2.66 -34.35 -2.41
N THR A 2 3.67 -34.22 -3.26
CA THR A 2 4.54 -33.02 -3.31
C THR A 2 3.82 -31.91 -4.06
N THR A 3 3.53 -30.80 -3.39
CA THR A 3 3.02 -29.59 -4.05
C THR A 3 4.00 -29.17 -5.15
N PRO A 4 3.52 -28.79 -6.35
CA PRO A 4 4.40 -28.33 -7.41
C PRO A 4 5.22 -27.12 -6.95
N PRO A 5 6.47 -26.96 -7.43
CA PRO A 5 7.31 -25.83 -7.06
C PRO A 5 6.66 -24.51 -7.48
N ALA A 6 6.82 -23.47 -6.65
CA ALA A 6 6.25 -22.14 -6.89
C ALA A 6 6.61 -21.61 -8.29
N SER A 7 5.62 -21.08 -9.01
CA SER A 7 5.85 -20.52 -10.34
C SER A 7 6.68 -19.23 -10.26
N ARG A 8 7.29 -18.81 -11.37
CA ARG A 8 7.99 -17.50 -11.44
C ARG A 8 7.08 -16.36 -11.03
N ALA A 9 5.81 -16.43 -11.40
CA ALA A 9 4.85 -15.40 -11.06
C ALA A 9 4.51 -15.40 -9.56
N ASP A 10 4.45 -16.56 -8.91
CA ASP A 10 4.27 -16.65 -7.46
C ASP A 10 5.46 -16.06 -6.72
N LEU A 11 6.69 -16.32 -7.19
CA LEU A 11 7.90 -15.71 -6.64
C LEU A 11 7.89 -14.18 -6.78
N CYS A 12 7.47 -13.65 -7.92
CA CYS A 12 7.33 -12.20 -8.12
C CYS A 12 6.28 -11.60 -7.18
N LEU A 13 5.11 -12.24 -7.04
CA LEU A 13 4.05 -11.79 -6.13
C LEU A 13 4.48 -11.85 -4.67
N GLY A 14 5.11 -12.96 -4.27
CA GLY A 14 5.69 -13.13 -2.95
C GLY A 14 6.74 -12.07 -2.65
N SER A 15 7.65 -11.81 -3.59
CA SER A 15 8.67 -10.77 -3.46
C SER A 15 8.07 -9.37 -3.35
N ALA A 16 7.10 -9.02 -4.20
CA ALA A 16 6.44 -7.72 -4.18
C ALA A 16 5.69 -7.50 -2.85
N ALA A 17 4.95 -8.51 -2.39
CA ALA A 17 4.30 -8.49 -1.09
C ALA A 17 5.31 -8.39 0.06
N GLY A 18 6.46 -9.05 -0.08
CA GLY A 18 7.58 -9.00 0.84
C GLY A 18 8.23 -7.63 0.92
N LEU A 19 8.46 -6.95 -0.22
CA LEU A 19 9.02 -5.60 -0.26
C LEU A 19 8.11 -4.61 0.49
N ALA A 20 6.80 -4.66 0.21
CA ALA A 20 5.81 -3.84 0.91
C ALA A 20 5.74 -4.20 2.40
N GLY A 21 5.77 -5.50 2.75
CA GLY A 21 5.77 -5.95 4.13
C GLY A 21 7.03 -5.55 4.90
N GLY A 22 8.21 -5.62 4.26
CA GLY A 22 9.48 -5.21 4.84
C GLY A 22 9.51 -3.71 5.16
N LEU A 23 8.94 -2.89 4.26
CA LEU A 23 8.79 -1.45 4.49
C LEU A 23 7.87 -1.17 5.71
N ILE A 24 6.71 -1.83 5.79
CA ILE A 24 5.80 -1.69 6.93
C ILE A 24 6.45 -2.19 8.23
N GLY A 25 7.14 -3.32 8.20
CA GLY A 25 7.85 -3.86 9.35
C GLY A 25 8.93 -2.90 9.85
N ALA A 26 9.70 -2.29 8.95
CA ALA A 26 10.72 -1.31 9.32
C ALA A 26 10.08 -0.08 9.98
N ALA A 27 9.00 0.46 9.40
CA ALA A 27 8.25 1.57 10.00
C ALA A 27 7.67 1.22 11.38
N ALA A 28 7.11 0.01 11.55
CA ALA A 28 6.60 -0.46 12.83
C ALA A 28 7.72 -0.59 13.87
N MET A 29 8.88 -1.11 13.48
CA MET A 29 10.04 -1.19 14.34
C MET A 29 10.55 0.20 14.75
N THR A 30 10.65 1.15 13.81
CA THR A 30 11.03 2.54 14.11
C THR A 30 10.07 3.16 15.10
N ALA A 31 8.76 3.03 14.90
CA ALA A 31 7.75 3.54 15.83
C ALA A 31 7.86 2.90 17.22
N PHE A 32 8.14 1.59 17.28
CA PHE A 32 8.37 0.88 18.54
C PHE A 32 9.61 1.38 19.28
N GLN A 33 10.71 1.61 18.56
CA GLN A 33 11.95 2.16 19.13
C GLN A 33 11.76 3.61 19.61
N GLU A 34 11.06 4.44 18.83
CA GLU A 34 10.65 5.79 19.23
C GLU A 34 9.81 5.76 20.52
N LEU A 35 8.91 4.78 20.66
CA LEU A 35 8.10 4.60 21.87
C LEU A 35 8.95 4.20 23.08
N LEU A 36 9.84 3.21 22.93
CA LEU A 36 10.74 2.79 24.01
C LEU A 36 11.65 3.93 24.47
N ALA A 37 12.14 4.75 23.55
CA ALA A 37 12.97 5.90 23.85
C ALA A 37 12.24 6.95 24.72
N ARG A 38 10.92 7.13 24.56
CA ARG A 38 10.11 8.01 25.43
C ARG A 38 10.08 7.55 26.88
N PHE A 39 10.29 6.26 27.12
CA PHE A 39 10.41 5.66 28.46
C PHE A 39 11.87 5.48 28.90
N GLY A 40 12.84 6.08 28.19
CA GLY A 40 14.27 5.98 28.52
C GLY A 40 14.91 4.64 28.18
N ILE A 41 14.19 3.74 27.51
CA ILE A 41 14.70 2.43 27.10
C ILE A 41 15.37 2.59 25.73
N THR A 42 16.69 2.45 25.71
CA THR A 42 17.51 2.56 24.48
C THR A 42 18.49 1.39 24.38
N SER A 43 19.00 1.12 23.18
CA SER A 43 20.02 0.09 22.96
C SER A 43 21.31 0.34 23.75
N GLY A 44 21.57 1.58 24.15
CA GLY A 44 22.80 1.98 24.83
C GLY A 44 24.05 2.07 23.95
N VAL A 45 23.91 1.79 22.65
CA VAL A 45 24.97 1.98 21.66
C VAL A 45 25.24 3.48 21.52
N ARG A 46 26.52 3.87 21.50
CA ARG A 46 26.95 5.27 21.34
C ARG A 46 27.51 5.51 19.94
N GLY A 47 27.45 6.76 19.49
CA GLY A 47 27.96 7.17 18.18
C GLY A 47 26.91 7.05 17.07
N TRP A 48 27.36 7.09 15.82
CA TRP A 48 26.46 7.11 14.67
C TRP A 48 25.76 5.76 14.48
N PRO A 49 24.45 5.76 14.21
CA PRO A 49 23.71 4.57 13.80
C PRO A 49 24.40 3.85 12.63
N SER A 50 24.29 2.52 12.59
CA SER A 50 24.88 1.69 11.53
C SER A 50 24.39 2.08 10.14
N THR A 51 23.13 2.49 10.03
CA THR A 51 22.50 2.93 8.78
C THR A 51 23.05 4.27 8.27
N GLU A 52 23.38 5.21 9.17
CA GLU A 52 24.06 6.46 8.80
C GLU A 52 25.49 6.21 8.30
N ARG A 53 26.21 5.27 8.94
CA ARG A 53 27.56 4.87 8.47
C ARG A 53 27.50 4.19 7.11
N ALA A 54 26.49 3.36 6.88
CA ALA A 54 26.24 2.74 5.59
C ALA A 54 25.92 3.80 4.52
N ALA A 55 25.06 4.77 4.85
CA ALA A 55 24.77 5.91 3.97
C ALA A 55 26.03 6.71 3.63
N ASP A 56 26.84 7.10 4.62
CA ASP A 56 28.10 7.83 4.40
C ASP A 56 29.07 7.04 3.53
N ARG A 57 29.17 5.72 3.72
CA ARG A 57 30.01 4.86 2.88
C ARG A 57 29.52 4.83 1.43
N LEU A 58 28.22 4.75 1.20
CA LEU A 58 27.63 4.80 -0.15
C LEU A 58 27.89 6.15 -0.83
N ALA A 59 27.73 7.26 -0.11
CA ALA A 59 28.03 8.58 -0.66
C ALA A 59 29.50 8.71 -1.08
N ARG A 60 30.42 8.13 -0.29
CA ARG A 60 31.85 8.14 -0.58
C ARG A 60 32.21 7.37 -1.85
N LEU A 61 31.48 6.30 -2.18
CA LEU A 61 31.66 5.60 -3.45
C LEU A 61 31.33 6.51 -4.65
N GLY A 62 30.40 7.45 -4.49
CA GLY A 62 30.10 8.50 -5.47
C GLY A 62 31.01 9.73 -5.37
N GLY A 63 32.12 9.66 -4.64
CA GLY A 63 33.09 10.76 -4.48
C GLY A 63 32.61 11.91 -3.59
N ARG A 64 31.52 11.75 -2.82
CA ARG A 64 30.97 12.79 -1.95
C ARG A 64 30.94 12.34 -0.49
N ARG A 65 31.05 13.27 0.45
CA ARG A 65 30.75 12.99 1.88
C ARG A 65 29.35 13.46 2.21
N LEU A 66 28.63 12.73 3.05
CA LEU A 66 27.31 13.14 3.50
C LEU A 66 27.45 14.28 4.52
N PRO A 67 26.91 15.49 4.25
CA PRO A 67 26.89 16.58 5.21
C PRO A 67 26.12 16.16 6.47
N SER A 68 26.59 16.58 7.65
CA SER A 68 26.01 16.17 8.94
C SER A 68 24.50 16.41 9.02
N ARG A 69 24.00 17.49 8.38
CA ARG A 69 22.57 17.82 8.33
C ARG A 69 21.69 16.78 7.64
N HIS A 70 22.22 16.04 6.65
CA HIS A 70 21.45 15.05 5.88
C HIS A 70 21.71 13.61 6.35
N ARG A 71 22.63 13.39 7.29
CA ARG A 71 22.99 12.03 7.73
C ARG A 71 21.82 11.27 8.34
N PRO A 72 21.02 11.83 9.28
CA PRO A 72 19.90 11.08 9.86
C PRO A 72 18.89 10.63 8.82
N ALA A 73 18.52 11.55 7.93
CA ALA A 73 17.67 11.31 6.77
C ALA A 73 18.19 10.21 5.84
N ALA A 74 19.47 10.26 5.48
CA ALA A 74 20.08 9.25 4.63
C ALA A 74 20.18 7.88 5.33
N GLY A 75 20.42 7.87 6.65
CA GLY A 75 20.38 6.67 7.47
C GLY A 75 18.98 6.06 7.55
N GLU A 76 17.93 6.87 7.71
CA GLU A 76 16.54 6.41 7.69
C GLU A 76 16.16 5.83 6.31
N ALA A 77 16.60 6.46 5.21
CA ALA A 77 16.41 5.93 3.87
C ALA A 77 17.08 4.56 3.68
N VAL A 78 18.33 4.40 4.14
CA VAL A 78 19.03 3.09 4.13
C VAL A 78 18.27 2.07 4.98
N HIS A 79 17.75 2.49 6.13
CA HIS A 79 17.00 1.61 7.02
C HIS A 79 15.76 1.02 6.34
N TYR A 80 14.91 1.86 5.76
CA TYR A 80 13.72 1.40 5.04
C TYR A 80 14.06 0.61 3.79
N ALA A 81 15.12 0.99 3.05
CA ALA A 81 15.55 0.26 1.86
C ALA A 81 16.00 -1.16 2.20
N VAL A 82 16.86 -1.33 3.21
CA VAL A 82 17.29 -2.66 3.66
C VAL A 82 16.10 -3.46 4.20
N GLY A 83 15.26 -2.84 5.04
CA GLY A 83 14.06 -3.48 5.58
C GLY A 83 13.11 -3.97 4.49
N SER A 84 12.88 -3.17 3.44
CA SER A 84 12.09 -3.54 2.27
C SER A 84 12.75 -4.71 1.51
N LEU A 85 14.02 -4.60 1.16
CA LEU A 85 14.75 -5.64 0.41
C LEU A 85 14.76 -6.99 1.14
N VAL A 86 15.05 -6.99 2.44
CA VAL A 86 15.04 -8.18 3.29
C VAL A 86 13.63 -8.78 3.36
N GLY A 87 12.60 -7.94 3.47
CA GLY A 87 11.21 -8.37 3.35
C GLY A 87 10.89 -9.01 1.99
N GLY A 88 11.42 -8.45 0.90
CA GLY A 88 11.25 -8.99 -0.45
C GLY A 88 11.87 -10.38 -0.62
N LEU A 89 13.09 -10.56 -0.12
CA LEU A 89 13.76 -11.86 -0.02
C LEU A 89 12.94 -12.85 0.79
N TYR A 90 12.47 -12.43 1.97
CA TYR A 90 11.58 -13.23 2.80
C TYR A 90 10.31 -13.64 2.05
N GLY A 91 9.68 -12.70 1.34
CA GLY A 91 8.52 -12.96 0.47
C GLY A 91 8.78 -14.06 -0.56
N ALA A 92 9.89 -13.97 -1.30
CA ALA A 92 10.29 -14.99 -2.26
C ALA A 92 10.53 -16.37 -1.60
N VAL A 93 11.17 -16.38 -0.43
CA VAL A 93 11.45 -17.60 0.34
C VAL A 93 10.15 -18.27 0.79
N THR A 94 9.17 -17.50 1.26
CA THR A 94 7.90 -18.05 1.78
C THR A 94 7.07 -18.80 0.73
N GLU A 95 7.22 -18.48 -0.56
CA GLU A 95 6.53 -19.20 -1.63
C GLU A 95 7.12 -20.61 -1.85
N ARG A 96 8.40 -20.83 -1.53
CA ARG A 96 9.06 -22.15 -1.63
C ARG A 96 9.09 -22.91 -0.31
N HIS A 97 9.24 -22.18 0.78
CA HIS A 97 9.36 -22.71 2.13
C HIS A 97 8.32 -22.04 3.03
N PRO A 98 7.06 -22.49 3.00
CA PRO A 98 6.01 -21.93 3.85
C PRO A 98 6.34 -21.99 5.35
N GLN A 99 7.22 -22.93 5.76
CA GLN A 99 7.73 -23.01 7.12
C GLN A 99 8.51 -21.76 7.56
N ALA A 100 9.03 -20.96 6.63
CA ALA A 100 9.68 -19.68 6.97
C ALA A 100 8.73 -18.69 7.67
N THR A 101 7.41 -18.87 7.53
CA THR A 101 6.39 -18.05 8.19
C THR A 101 6.10 -18.44 9.65
N TRP A 102 6.84 -19.41 10.19
CA TRP A 102 6.61 -19.92 11.55
C TRP A 102 6.73 -18.83 12.61
N GLY A 103 5.91 -18.94 13.66
CA GLY A 103 5.77 -17.89 14.66
C GLY A 103 5.22 -16.56 14.12
N ARG A 104 4.47 -16.59 13.00
CA ARG A 104 3.89 -15.41 12.34
C ARG A 104 4.92 -14.31 12.06
N GLY A 105 6.11 -14.71 11.59
CA GLY A 105 7.22 -13.80 11.30
C GLY A 105 8.25 -13.66 12.43
N GLY A 106 8.01 -14.26 13.60
CA GLY A 106 8.96 -14.26 14.72
C GLY A 106 10.29 -14.94 14.37
N ALA A 107 10.24 -16.11 13.70
CA ALA A 107 11.46 -16.79 13.25
C ALA A 107 12.26 -15.94 12.25
N PHE A 108 11.55 -15.29 11.33
CA PHE A 108 12.14 -14.34 10.38
C PHE A 108 12.75 -13.11 11.10
N GLY A 109 12.08 -12.56 12.12
CA GLY A 109 12.61 -11.47 12.94
C GLY A 109 13.91 -11.84 13.65
N ILE A 110 13.95 -12.99 14.32
CA ILE A 110 15.15 -13.51 14.99
C ILE A 110 16.29 -13.73 13.98
N ALA A 111 15.99 -14.37 12.84
CA ALA A 111 16.96 -14.58 11.78
C ALA A 111 17.50 -13.24 11.25
N THR A 112 16.64 -12.24 11.06
CA THR A 112 17.02 -10.91 10.60
C THR A 112 17.94 -10.22 11.60
N ALA A 113 17.61 -10.24 12.90
CA ALA A 113 18.47 -9.68 13.95
C ALA A 113 19.85 -10.34 13.96
N THR A 114 19.88 -11.67 13.90
CA THR A 114 21.13 -12.44 13.94
C THR A 114 22.00 -12.15 12.72
N LEU A 115 21.41 -12.17 11.52
CA LEU A 115 22.15 -12.01 10.26
C LEU A 115 22.59 -10.57 10.03
N LEU A 116 21.73 -9.59 10.33
CA LEU A 116 22.05 -8.17 10.14
C LEU A 116 22.88 -7.62 11.29
N ASP A 117 22.34 -7.64 12.52
CA ASP A 117 22.93 -6.89 13.63
C ASP A 117 24.15 -7.58 14.24
N GLU A 118 24.15 -8.91 14.31
CA GLU A 118 25.27 -9.67 14.88
C GLU A 118 26.26 -10.15 13.80
N GLY A 119 25.85 -10.20 12.54
CA GLY A 119 26.65 -10.66 11.41
C GLY A 119 27.15 -9.53 10.50
N LEU A 120 26.26 -9.01 9.65
CA LEU A 120 26.61 -8.10 8.56
C LEU A 120 27.07 -6.72 9.04
N VAL A 121 26.41 -6.14 10.03
CA VAL A 121 26.75 -4.82 10.57
C VAL A 121 28.17 -4.80 11.15
N PRO A 122 28.58 -5.77 12.00
CA PRO A 122 29.97 -5.89 12.45
C PRO A 122 30.94 -6.24 11.34
N ALA A 123 30.60 -7.19 10.45
CA ALA A 123 31.48 -7.61 9.36
C ALA A 123 31.81 -6.46 8.39
N LEU A 124 30.85 -5.57 8.15
CA LEU A 124 31.00 -4.37 7.32
C LEU A 124 31.57 -3.17 8.07
N ARG A 125 31.86 -3.32 9.37
CA ARG A 125 32.38 -2.29 10.28
C ARG A 125 31.43 -1.10 10.47
N PHE A 126 30.13 -1.36 10.41
CA PHE A 126 29.09 -0.36 10.69
C PHE A 126 28.66 -0.35 12.16
N GLY A 127 29.06 -1.33 12.95
CA GLY A 127 28.80 -1.40 14.39
C GLY A 127 29.85 -2.22 15.12
N ASP A 128 29.76 -2.24 16.44
CA ASP A 128 30.62 -3.08 17.28
C ASP A 128 30.18 -4.55 17.19
N PRO A 129 31.11 -5.51 17.26
CA PRO A 129 30.75 -6.93 17.30
C PRO A 129 30.03 -7.29 18.60
N VAL A 130 29.35 -8.45 18.59
CA VAL A 130 28.55 -8.97 19.72
C VAL A 130 29.31 -8.88 21.05
N THR A 131 30.62 -9.16 21.03
CA THR A 131 31.48 -9.22 22.21
C THR A 131 31.84 -7.87 22.82
N ARG A 132 31.61 -6.77 22.08
CA ARG A 132 31.94 -5.39 22.52
C ARG A 132 30.71 -4.51 22.68
N ALA A 133 29.59 -4.88 22.09
CA ALA A 133 28.34 -4.15 22.21
C ALA A 133 27.82 -4.17 23.66
N PRO A 134 27.07 -3.13 24.10
CA PRO A 134 26.47 -3.12 25.43
C PRO A 134 25.52 -4.32 25.62
N VAL A 135 25.56 -5.02 26.76
CA VAL A 135 24.73 -6.22 26.99
C VAL A 135 23.24 -5.99 26.74
N ARG A 136 22.73 -4.78 27.06
CA ARG A 136 21.33 -4.40 26.82
C ARG A 136 20.96 -4.21 25.34
N SER A 137 21.93 -4.03 24.42
CA SER A 137 21.65 -3.84 23.00
C SER A 137 21.15 -5.11 22.33
N HIS A 138 21.58 -6.29 22.78
CA HIS A 138 21.14 -7.57 22.22
C HIS A 138 19.63 -7.77 22.42
N PRO A 139 19.09 -7.87 23.65
CA PRO A 139 17.64 -8.07 23.82
C PRO A 139 16.84 -6.94 23.20
N TYR A 140 17.34 -5.70 23.23
CA TYR A 140 16.72 -4.58 22.54
C TYR A 140 16.61 -4.80 21.02
N SER A 141 17.69 -5.24 20.38
CA SER A 141 17.71 -5.54 18.94
C SER A 141 16.77 -6.69 18.59
N TYR A 142 16.84 -7.82 19.32
CA TYR A 142 15.99 -8.98 19.04
C TYR A 142 14.50 -8.65 19.22
N VAL A 143 14.12 -7.91 20.27
CA VAL A 143 12.72 -7.50 20.45
C VAL A 143 12.27 -6.54 19.35
N SER A 144 13.11 -5.57 18.97
CA SER A 144 12.81 -4.68 17.84
C SER A 144 12.59 -5.47 16.54
N HIS A 145 13.43 -6.46 16.28
CA HIS A 145 13.33 -7.30 15.08
C HIS A 145 12.19 -8.31 15.12
N LEU A 146 11.73 -8.73 16.30
CA LEU A 146 10.48 -9.49 16.44
C LEU A 146 9.28 -8.63 16.05
N VAL A 147 9.27 -7.35 16.42
CA VAL A 147 8.26 -6.38 15.95
C VAL A 147 8.35 -6.25 14.43
N TYR A 148 9.54 -6.02 13.88
CA TYR A 148 9.76 -5.99 12.43
C TYR A 148 9.19 -7.25 11.74
N GLY A 149 9.58 -8.44 12.20
CA GLY A 149 9.17 -9.70 11.59
C GLY A 149 7.66 -9.96 11.65
N ALA A 150 7.02 -9.66 12.79
CA ALA A 150 5.58 -9.83 12.96
C ALA A 150 4.77 -8.90 12.03
N PHE A 151 5.15 -7.63 11.97
CA PHE A 151 4.48 -6.65 11.10
C PHE A 151 4.77 -6.92 9.62
N THR A 152 6.00 -7.32 9.27
CA THR A 152 6.34 -7.75 7.90
C THR A 152 5.51 -8.94 7.46
N GLU A 153 5.36 -9.96 8.29
CA GLU A 153 4.56 -11.14 7.91
C GLU A 153 3.08 -10.82 7.79
N ALA A 154 2.53 -10.01 8.71
CA ALA A 154 1.13 -9.59 8.63
C ALA A 154 0.84 -8.80 7.35
N ALA A 155 1.69 -7.81 7.04
CA ALA A 155 1.59 -7.00 5.83
C ALA A 155 1.80 -7.83 4.56
N ARG A 156 2.82 -8.69 4.54
CA ARG A 156 3.10 -9.59 3.40
C ARG A 156 1.91 -10.46 3.08
N ARG A 157 1.26 -11.08 4.08
CA ARG A 157 0.05 -11.90 3.86
C ARG A 157 -1.07 -11.09 3.22
N LEU A 158 -1.32 -9.88 3.72
CA LEU A 158 -2.34 -8.98 3.18
C LEU A 158 -2.03 -8.64 1.72
N PHE A 159 -0.84 -8.12 1.41
CA PHE A 159 -0.46 -7.76 0.05
C PHE A 159 -0.42 -8.96 -0.89
N ARG A 160 0.05 -10.13 -0.43
CA ARG A 160 0.08 -11.35 -1.25
C ARG A 160 -1.32 -11.81 -1.64
N SER A 161 -2.27 -11.70 -0.72
CA SER A 161 -3.68 -11.96 -1.00
C SER A 161 -4.23 -10.96 -2.01
N LEU A 162 -4.04 -9.66 -1.77
CA LEU A 162 -4.56 -8.60 -2.65
C LEU A 162 -3.97 -8.66 -4.06
N LEU A 163 -2.66 -8.87 -4.19
CA LEU A 163 -1.99 -9.00 -5.49
C LEU A 163 -2.43 -10.27 -6.23
N GLY A 164 -2.68 -11.36 -5.49
CA GLY A 164 -3.25 -12.59 -6.04
C GLY A 164 -4.65 -12.36 -6.60
N ASP A 165 -5.53 -11.76 -5.79
CA ASP A 165 -6.89 -11.40 -6.22
C ASP A 165 -6.85 -10.45 -7.43
N ALA A 166 -6.03 -9.40 -7.38
CA ALA A 166 -5.92 -8.43 -8.48
C ALA A 166 -5.44 -9.10 -9.78
N ARG A 167 -4.51 -10.06 -9.69
CA ARG A 167 -4.08 -10.85 -10.84
C ARG A 167 -5.21 -11.72 -11.40
N ALA A 168 -6.02 -12.32 -10.53
CA ALA A 168 -7.19 -13.10 -10.93
C ALA A 168 -8.24 -12.20 -11.61
N GLY A 169 -8.57 -11.05 -11.03
CA GLY A 169 -9.48 -10.06 -11.63
C GLY A 169 -8.97 -9.56 -12.98
N ALA A 170 -7.67 -9.28 -13.10
CA ALA A 170 -7.08 -8.90 -14.39
C ALA A 170 -7.15 -10.02 -15.43
N ALA A 171 -7.15 -11.30 -15.02
CA ALA A 171 -7.36 -12.43 -15.93
C ALA A 171 -8.81 -12.47 -16.43
N VAL A 172 -9.79 -12.24 -15.55
CA VAL A 172 -11.21 -12.11 -15.92
C VAL A 172 -11.41 -11.00 -16.95
N VAL A 173 -10.82 -9.81 -16.71
CA VAL A 173 -10.90 -8.67 -17.65
C VAL A 173 -10.29 -9.01 -19.01
N ARG A 174 -9.13 -9.66 -19.04
CA ARG A 174 -8.50 -10.10 -20.30
C ARG A 174 -9.36 -11.12 -21.04
N GLN A 175 -9.97 -12.07 -20.33
CA GLN A 175 -10.84 -13.08 -20.92
C GLN A 175 -12.12 -12.46 -21.48
N ALA A 176 -12.78 -11.58 -20.73
CA ALA A 176 -13.96 -10.84 -21.18
C ALA A 176 -13.69 -10.07 -22.47
N ARG A 177 -12.56 -9.34 -22.51
CA ARG A 177 -12.13 -8.60 -23.70
C ARG A 177 -11.86 -9.52 -24.89
N ALA A 178 -11.26 -10.68 -24.68
CA ALA A 178 -10.97 -11.64 -25.76
C ALA A 178 -12.26 -12.24 -26.38
N HIS A 179 -13.33 -12.35 -25.60
CA HIS A 179 -14.61 -12.90 -26.03
C HIS A 179 -15.66 -11.83 -26.38
N ASN A 180 -15.29 -10.55 -26.33
CA ASN A 180 -16.21 -9.41 -26.45
C ASN A 180 -17.46 -9.56 -25.56
N ALA A 181 -17.25 -10.07 -24.34
CA ALA A 181 -18.30 -10.41 -23.39
C ALA A 181 -18.37 -9.39 -22.26
N ALA A 182 -19.58 -9.16 -21.75
CA ALA A 182 -19.79 -8.34 -20.56
C ALA A 182 -19.42 -9.13 -19.29
N ILE A 183 -18.82 -8.46 -18.31
CA ILE A 183 -18.55 -9.04 -16.99
C ILE A 183 -19.78 -8.81 -16.12
N VAL A 184 -20.43 -9.91 -15.72
CA VAL A 184 -21.54 -9.87 -14.77
C VAL A 184 -21.01 -10.29 -13.40
N THR A 185 -20.93 -9.33 -12.47
CA THR A 185 -20.51 -9.57 -11.09
C THR A 185 -21.73 -9.70 -10.18
N ARG A 186 -21.62 -10.55 -9.16
CA ARG A 186 -22.62 -10.60 -8.09
C ARG A 186 -22.42 -9.41 -7.15
N GLN A 187 -23.52 -8.84 -6.68
CA GLN A 187 -23.51 -7.83 -5.62
C GLN A 187 -22.69 -8.34 -4.42
N PRO A 188 -21.64 -7.61 -4.00
CA PRO A 188 -20.78 -8.02 -2.90
C PRO A 188 -21.53 -7.93 -1.57
N ALA A 189 -21.35 -8.92 -0.70
CA ALA A 189 -21.85 -8.85 0.66
C ALA A 189 -20.99 -7.94 1.54
N ASP A 190 -21.55 -7.42 2.64
CA ASP A 190 -20.84 -6.67 3.69
C ASP A 190 -19.95 -7.58 4.55
N SER A 191 -19.03 -8.28 3.90
CA SER A 191 -18.05 -9.11 4.55
C SER A 191 -16.93 -8.25 5.17
N ARG A 192 -16.24 -8.78 6.19
CA ARG A 192 -15.05 -8.12 6.76
C ARG A 192 -14.00 -7.78 5.69
N ARG A 193 -13.90 -8.61 4.64
CA ARG A 193 -12.96 -8.42 3.53
C ARG A 193 -13.40 -7.25 2.63
N THR A 194 -14.69 -7.14 2.33
CA THR A 194 -15.27 -6.01 1.59
C THR A 194 -15.03 -4.70 2.33
N LEU A 195 -15.29 -4.67 3.64
CA LEU A 195 -15.04 -3.49 4.48
C LEU A 195 -13.56 -3.14 4.56
N ALA A 196 -12.68 -4.13 4.66
CA ALA A 196 -11.23 -3.92 4.62
C ALA A 196 -10.77 -3.35 3.27
N MET A 197 -11.30 -3.85 2.15
CA MET A 197 -10.99 -3.29 0.82
C MET A 197 -11.56 -1.88 0.64
N ALA A 198 -12.77 -1.61 1.13
CA ALA A 198 -13.36 -0.27 1.12
C ALA A 198 -12.50 0.72 1.92
N PHE A 199 -12.03 0.31 3.10
CA PHE A 199 -11.06 1.06 3.89
C PHE A 199 -9.76 1.32 3.12
N LEU A 200 -9.16 0.29 2.53
CA LEU A 200 -7.91 0.42 1.77
C LEU A 200 -8.08 1.29 0.52
N LEU A 201 -9.24 1.19 -0.15
CA LEU A 201 -9.56 2.01 -1.31
C LEU A 201 -9.67 3.47 -0.85
N GLY A 202 -10.44 3.73 0.20
CA GLY A 202 -10.51 5.05 0.82
C GLY A 202 -9.15 5.60 1.23
N ALA A 203 -8.25 4.77 1.76
CA ALA A 203 -6.89 5.17 2.13
C ALA A 203 -6.08 5.75 0.96
N THR A 204 -6.36 5.33 -0.28
CA THR A 204 -5.71 5.94 -1.46
C THR A 204 -6.07 7.41 -1.67
N ALA A 205 -7.17 7.91 -1.06
CA ALA A 205 -7.52 9.33 -1.04
C ALA A 205 -6.50 10.18 -0.26
N GLY A 206 -5.76 9.57 0.67
CA GLY A 206 -4.78 10.23 1.52
C GLY A 206 -3.71 11.00 0.72
N PRO A 207 -2.91 10.30 -0.12
CA PRO A 207 -1.98 10.96 -1.03
C PRO A 207 -2.67 11.73 -2.16
N ARG A 208 -3.80 11.24 -2.70
CA ARG A 208 -4.53 11.85 -3.82
C ARG A 208 -6.04 11.71 -3.67
N THR A 209 -6.73 12.83 -3.50
CA THR A 209 -8.18 12.91 -3.24
C THR A 209 -8.99 12.20 -4.32
N SER A 210 -8.60 12.37 -5.59
CA SER A 210 -9.30 11.82 -6.75
C SER A 210 -9.02 10.33 -7.02
N ALA A 211 -7.96 9.74 -6.45
CA ALA A 211 -7.50 8.40 -6.79
C ALA A 211 -8.54 7.29 -6.60
N PRO A 212 -9.22 7.17 -5.45
CA PRO A 212 -10.22 6.12 -5.29
C PRO A 212 -11.47 6.38 -6.12
N LEU A 213 -11.86 7.65 -6.30
CA LEU A 213 -13.07 8.02 -7.02
C LEU A 213 -12.96 7.74 -8.52
N VAL A 214 -11.83 8.11 -9.14
CA VAL A 214 -11.58 7.83 -10.55
C VAL A 214 -11.47 6.33 -10.79
N ALA A 215 -10.81 5.59 -9.89
CA ALA A 215 -10.70 4.14 -9.99
C ALA A 215 -12.08 3.47 -9.86
N ALA A 216 -12.91 3.90 -8.91
CA ALA A 216 -14.27 3.38 -8.73
C ALA A 216 -15.17 3.70 -9.93
N SER A 217 -15.09 4.90 -10.50
CA SER A 217 -15.87 5.29 -11.67
C SER A 217 -15.49 4.47 -12.91
N TRP A 218 -14.18 4.32 -13.19
CA TRP A 218 -13.73 3.46 -14.28
C TRP A 218 -14.04 1.98 -14.04
N ALA A 219 -13.90 1.48 -12.81
CA ALA A 219 -14.24 0.11 -12.47
C ALA A 219 -15.75 -0.16 -12.67
N ALA A 220 -16.62 0.79 -12.31
CA ALA A 220 -18.05 0.70 -12.58
C ALA A 220 -18.35 0.73 -14.08
N LYS A 221 -17.73 1.67 -14.81
CA LYS A 221 -17.89 1.82 -16.27
C LYS A 221 -17.44 0.58 -17.05
N LEU A 222 -16.36 -0.06 -16.59
CA LEU A 222 -15.82 -1.28 -17.21
C LEU A 222 -16.51 -2.56 -16.72
N GLY A 223 -17.54 -2.45 -15.87
CA GLY A 223 -18.30 -3.58 -15.34
C GLY A 223 -17.55 -4.43 -14.29
N TRP A 224 -16.45 -3.93 -13.73
CA TRP A 224 -15.72 -4.61 -12.65
C TRP A 224 -16.48 -4.54 -11.32
N ILE A 225 -17.30 -3.50 -11.17
CA ILE A 225 -18.18 -3.24 -10.04
C ILE A 225 -19.58 -2.96 -10.60
N ASP A 226 -20.59 -3.63 -10.05
CA ASP A 226 -21.99 -3.41 -10.44
C ASP A 226 -22.67 -2.38 -9.51
N LEU A 227 -23.07 -1.24 -10.10
CA LEU A 227 -23.78 -0.15 -9.42
C LEU A 227 -25.17 0.11 -9.99
N LYS A 228 -25.64 -0.66 -10.98
CA LYS A 228 -26.82 -0.34 -11.80
C LYS A 228 -28.09 -0.14 -10.96
N HIS A 229 -28.25 -0.90 -9.89
CA HIS A 229 -29.43 -0.82 -9.00
C HIS A 229 -29.17 -0.02 -7.71
N SER A 230 -28.26 0.95 -7.77
CA SER A 230 -27.87 1.80 -6.64
C SER A 230 -27.96 3.29 -7.00
N SER A 231 -28.03 4.15 -5.99
CA SER A 231 -27.96 5.61 -6.17
C SER A 231 -26.61 6.09 -6.74
N LEU A 232 -25.60 5.22 -6.77
CA LEU A 232 -24.28 5.49 -7.34
C LEU A 232 -24.15 5.03 -8.80
N ALA A 233 -25.24 4.61 -9.46
CA ALA A 233 -25.22 4.20 -10.86
C ALA A 233 -24.57 5.25 -11.78
N MET A 234 -24.71 6.55 -11.47
CA MET A 234 -24.07 7.63 -12.22
C MET A 234 -22.54 7.45 -12.36
N LEU A 235 -21.85 6.85 -11.38
CA LEU A 235 -20.40 6.64 -11.44
C LEU A 235 -19.96 5.73 -12.59
N GLY A 236 -20.84 4.86 -13.09
CA GLY A 236 -20.57 3.98 -14.23
C GLY A 236 -20.68 4.65 -15.60
N THR A 237 -21.20 5.89 -15.66
CA THR A 237 -21.45 6.58 -16.93
C THR A 237 -20.18 7.19 -17.54
N THR A 238 -20.23 7.46 -18.85
CA THR A 238 -19.15 8.16 -19.57
C THR A 238 -18.87 9.57 -19.02
N PRO A 239 -19.90 10.41 -18.74
CA PRO A 239 -19.67 11.73 -18.17
C PRO A 239 -18.98 11.68 -16.79
N ALA A 240 -19.37 10.75 -15.91
CA ALA A 240 -18.74 10.60 -14.60
C ALA A 240 -17.27 10.17 -14.70
N ALA A 241 -16.94 9.23 -15.59
CA ALA A 241 -15.57 8.82 -15.84
C ALA A 241 -14.73 9.98 -16.41
N ALA A 242 -15.27 10.77 -17.34
CA ALA A 242 -14.60 11.95 -17.89
C ALA A 242 -14.37 13.04 -16.82
N LEU A 243 -15.37 13.33 -15.99
CA LEU A 243 -15.28 14.32 -14.92
C LEU A 243 -14.23 13.91 -13.87
N THR A 244 -14.31 12.68 -13.36
CA THR A 244 -13.37 12.19 -12.33
C THR A 244 -11.94 12.10 -12.86
N THR A 245 -11.76 11.75 -14.14
CA THR A 245 -10.44 11.79 -14.81
C THR A 245 -9.92 13.23 -14.92
N THR A 246 -10.78 14.19 -15.26
CA THR A 246 -10.40 15.61 -15.33
C THR A 246 -10.01 16.13 -13.95
N MET A 247 -10.73 15.75 -12.89
CA MET A 247 -10.35 16.06 -11.51
C MET A 247 -9.00 15.47 -11.14
N ALA A 248 -8.72 14.22 -11.54
CA ALA A 248 -7.44 13.58 -11.30
C ALA A 248 -6.28 14.27 -12.02
N LEU A 249 -6.46 14.66 -13.29
CA LEU A 249 -5.47 15.44 -14.04
C LEU A 249 -5.27 16.83 -13.42
N GLY A 250 -6.34 17.49 -13.02
CA GLY A 250 -6.30 18.78 -12.32
C GLY A 250 -5.52 18.69 -11.01
N GLU A 251 -5.77 17.66 -10.20
CA GLU A 251 -5.04 17.43 -8.94
C GLU A 251 -3.55 17.17 -9.21
N LEU A 252 -3.16 16.48 -10.29
CA LEU A 252 -1.75 16.28 -10.66
C LEU A 252 -1.05 17.58 -11.10
N ILE A 253 -1.76 18.48 -11.78
CA ILE A 253 -1.23 19.76 -12.28
C ILE A 253 -1.12 20.78 -11.15
N VAL A 254 -2.19 20.95 -10.37
CA VAL A 254 -2.25 21.92 -9.26
C VAL A 254 -1.19 21.62 -8.21
N ASP A 255 -0.88 20.35 -8.00
CA ASP A 255 0.13 19.93 -7.03
C ASP A 255 1.59 20.23 -7.44
N LYS A 256 1.79 20.74 -8.66
CA LYS A 256 3.10 21.24 -9.14
C LYS A 256 3.19 22.77 -9.09
N LEU A 257 2.15 23.48 -8.67
CA LEU A 257 2.14 24.94 -8.56
C LEU A 257 2.65 25.42 -7.18
N PRO A 258 3.34 26.57 -7.08
CA PRO A 258 3.93 27.07 -5.83
C PRO A 258 2.93 27.50 -4.75
N SER A 259 1.63 27.47 -5.04
CA SER A 259 0.55 27.89 -4.14
C SER A 259 -0.43 26.74 -3.96
N THR A 260 -0.10 25.82 -3.05
CA THR A 260 -1.01 24.75 -2.62
C THR A 260 -1.42 25.02 -1.18
N PRO A 261 -2.72 25.19 -0.87
CA PRO A 261 -3.23 25.22 0.50
C PRO A 261 -2.84 23.95 1.26
N ASP A 262 -2.77 24.02 2.59
CA ASP A 262 -2.32 22.89 3.39
C ASP A 262 -3.28 21.70 3.23
N ARG A 263 -2.73 20.51 2.97
CA ARG A 263 -3.55 19.31 2.69
C ARG A 263 -4.39 18.84 3.87
N THR A 264 -4.11 19.36 5.07
CA THR A 264 -4.87 19.14 6.31
C THR A 264 -5.93 20.20 6.56
N ASP A 265 -6.07 21.18 5.66
CA ASP A 265 -7.11 22.18 5.78
C ASP A 265 -8.49 21.51 5.76
N PRO A 266 -9.45 21.97 6.58
CA PRO A 266 -10.76 21.33 6.72
C PRO A 266 -11.47 21.01 5.39
N PRO A 267 -11.42 21.87 4.35
CA PRO A 267 -12.01 21.55 3.05
C PRO A 267 -11.32 20.38 2.34
N GLY A 268 -9.98 20.30 2.40
CA GLY A 268 -9.22 19.23 1.76
C GLY A 268 -9.40 17.89 2.46
N LEU A 269 -9.54 17.88 3.78
CA LEU A 269 -9.85 16.66 4.53
C LEU A 269 -11.29 16.18 4.25
N ALA A 270 -12.26 17.10 4.21
CA ALA A 270 -13.64 16.78 3.87
C ALA A 270 -13.76 16.18 2.47
N ALA A 271 -13.08 16.75 1.46
CA ALA A 271 -13.08 16.21 0.11
C ALA A 271 -12.54 14.76 0.05
N ARG A 272 -11.47 14.46 0.79
CA ARG A 272 -10.91 13.10 0.89
C ARG A 272 -11.84 12.14 1.60
N ALA A 273 -12.47 12.58 2.70
CA ALA A 273 -13.45 11.79 3.43
C ALA A 273 -14.65 11.41 2.55
N VAL A 274 -15.17 12.36 1.76
CA VAL A 274 -16.27 12.14 0.81
C VAL A 274 -15.85 11.23 -0.33
N SER A 275 -14.68 11.48 -0.93
CA SER A 275 -14.12 10.61 -1.97
C SER A 275 -13.97 9.16 -1.48
N GLY A 276 -13.46 8.98 -0.26
CA GLY A 276 -13.37 7.67 0.41
C GLY A 276 -14.72 7.03 0.66
N ALA A 277 -15.72 7.79 1.14
CA ALA A 277 -17.08 7.30 1.34
C ALA A 277 -17.71 6.77 0.04
N ILE A 278 -17.70 7.60 -1.00
CA ILE A 278 -18.31 7.27 -2.29
C ILE A 278 -17.64 6.03 -2.88
N SER A 279 -16.31 5.99 -2.89
CA SER A 279 -15.55 4.89 -3.47
C SER A 279 -15.69 3.59 -2.67
N GLY A 280 -15.70 3.69 -1.33
CA GLY A 280 -15.92 2.55 -0.44
C GLY A 280 -17.32 1.96 -0.60
N ALA A 281 -18.36 2.80 -0.65
CA ALA A 281 -19.72 2.37 -0.94
C ALA A 281 -19.83 1.75 -2.33
N ALA A 282 -19.22 2.37 -3.35
CA ALA A 282 -19.21 1.85 -4.71
C ALA A 282 -18.59 0.45 -4.79
N LEU A 283 -17.42 0.22 -4.17
CA LEU A 283 -16.78 -1.09 -4.13
C LEU A 283 -17.67 -2.17 -3.48
N ALA A 284 -18.60 -1.78 -2.61
CA ALA A 284 -19.60 -2.64 -1.99
C ALA A 284 -20.99 -2.62 -2.68
N GLY A 285 -21.06 -2.27 -3.97
CA GLY A 285 -22.31 -2.29 -4.75
C GLY A 285 -23.21 -1.06 -4.58
N GLY A 286 -22.71 -0.01 -3.90
CA GLY A 286 -23.33 1.31 -3.85
C GLY A 286 -24.43 1.52 -2.80
N ARG A 287 -24.72 0.51 -1.96
CA ARG A 287 -25.80 0.57 -0.95
C ARG A 287 -25.32 0.40 0.50
N SER A 288 -24.03 0.11 0.69
CA SER A 288 -23.44 -0.24 1.99
C SER A 288 -22.92 1.00 2.73
N TRP A 289 -23.67 1.45 3.73
CA TRP A 289 -23.20 2.52 4.63
C TRP A 289 -21.95 2.11 5.45
N PRO A 290 -21.79 0.84 5.90
CA PRO A 290 -20.57 0.43 6.61
C PRO A 290 -19.33 0.50 5.71
N ALA A 291 -19.46 0.18 4.41
CA ALA A 291 -18.37 0.31 3.46
C ALA A 291 -18.02 1.78 3.16
N ALA A 292 -19.03 2.66 3.08
CA ALA A 292 -18.82 4.11 3.01
C ALA A 292 -18.04 4.62 4.23
N LEU A 293 -18.47 4.25 5.44
CA LEU A 293 -17.78 4.63 6.67
C LEU A 293 -16.34 4.10 6.69
N ALA A 294 -16.13 2.83 6.33
CA ALA A 294 -14.80 2.23 6.24
C ALA A 294 -13.90 3.03 5.27
N GLY A 295 -14.41 3.40 4.10
CA GLY A 295 -13.71 4.24 3.13
C GLY A 295 -13.38 5.63 3.67
N THR A 296 -14.31 6.29 4.37
CA THR A 296 -14.03 7.57 5.04
C THR A 296 -12.93 7.45 6.09
N VAL A 297 -13.01 6.44 6.96
CA VAL A 297 -11.99 6.23 8.01
C VAL A 297 -10.63 5.96 7.36
N GLY A 298 -10.59 5.14 6.30
CA GLY A 298 -9.38 4.90 5.52
C GLY A 298 -8.77 6.18 4.97
N ALA A 299 -9.58 7.02 4.33
CA ALA A 299 -9.14 8.30 3.76
C ALA A 299 -8.54 9.21 4.84
N VAL A 300 -9.27 9.42 5.95
CA VAL A 300 -8.85 10.32 7.04
C VAL A 300 -7.56 9.83 7.68
N LEU A 301 -7.48 8.55 8.06
CA LEU A 301 -6.27 8.00 8.68
C LEU A 301 -5.07 8.08 7.75
N SER A 302 -5.26 7.78 6.46
CA SER A 302 -4.18 7.86 5.48
C SER A 302 -3.74 9.29 5.21
N THR A 303 -4.62 10.29 5.24
CA THR A 303 -4.23 11.71 5.09
C THR A 303 -3.23 12.11 6.17
N TYR A 304 -3.51 11.82 7.44
CA TYR A 304 -2.59 12.16 8.53
C TYR A 304 -1.29 11.35 8.46
N ALA A 305 -1.37 10.06 8.13
CA ALA A 305 -0.20 9.20 8.01
C ALA A 305 0.73 9.65 6.88
N CYS A 306 0.19 9.87 5.67
CA CYS A 306 0.95 10.33 4.51
C CYS A 306 1.52 11.73 4.71
N HIS A 307 0.78 12.65 5.34
CA HIS A 307 1.30 13.99 5.64
C HIS A 307 2.55 13.95 6.53
N ARG A 308 2.51 13.15 7.61
CA ARG A 308 3.68 12.95 8.48
C ARG A 308 4.85 12.31 7.74
N LEU A 309 4.58 11.30 6.91
CA LEU A 309 5.61 10.64 6.12
C LEU A 309 6.25 11.62 5.12
N ARG A 310 5.46 12.44 4.43
CA ARG A 310 5.95 13.44 3.48
C ARG A 310 6.81 14.50 4.13
N GLN A 311 6.44 14.98 5.32
CA GLN A 311 7.27 15.93 6.08
C GLN A 311 8.65 15.35 6.41
N ARG A 312 8.70 14.08 6.84
CA ARG A 312 9.97 13.38 7.09
C ARG A 312 10.79 13.20 5.80
N LEU A 313 10.15 12.81 4.70
CA LEU A 313 10.81 12.57 3.41
C LEU A 313 11.31 13.85 2.73
N SER A 314 10.54 14.95 2.77
CA SER A 314 10.94 16.23 2.16
C SER A 314 12.15 16.84 2.87
N GLN A 315 12.19 16.76 4.21
CA GLN A 315 13.36 17.14 5.01
C GLN A 315 14.61 16.29 4.67
N ALA A 316 14.39 15.03 4.26
CA ALA A 316 15.44 14.07 4.00
C ALA A 316 16.05 14.17 2.59
N LEU A 317 15.21 14.35 1.56
CA LEU A 317 15.62 14.18 0.17
C LEU A 317 15.92 15.49 -0.56
N GLY A 318 15.42 16.64 -0.08
CA GLY A 318 15.65 17.95 -0.69
C GLY A 318 15.15 18.11 -2.14
N HIS A 319 14.48 17.09 -2.69
CA HIS A 319 13.93 17.05 -4.04
C HIS A 319 12.50 16.47 -3.99
N ASP A 320 11.50 17.31 -4.25
CA ASP A 320 10.08 16.94 -4.06
C ASP A 320 9.48 16.12 -5.22
N VAL A 321 10.12 16.11 -6.40
CA VAL A 321 9.54 15.51 -7.61
C VAL A 321 9.49 13.97 -7.58
N PRO A 322 10.56 13.24 -7.23
CA PRO A 322 10.54 11.77 -7.21
C PRO A 322 9.60 11.20 -6.14
N VAL A 323 9.49 11.88 -5.00
CA VAL A 323 8.59 11.50 -3.90
C VAL A 323 7.13 11.66 -4.34
N ALA A 324 6.78 12.79 -4.97
CA ALA A 324 5.43 13.01 -5.48
C ALA A 324 5.02 11.95 -6.53
N ALA A 325 5.93 11.58 -7.44
CA ALA A 325 5.64 10.55 -8.44
C ALA A 325 5.39 9.16 -7.81
N ALA A 326 6.13 8.82 -6.75
CA ALA A 326 5.89 7.58 -6.00
C ALA A 326 4.55 7.61 -5.26
N GLU A 327 4.18 8.75 -4.65
CA GLU A 327 2.86 8.94 -4.03
C GLU A 327 1.72 8.72 -5.05
N ASP A 328 1.85 9.29 -6.25
CA ASP A 328 0.87 9.18 -7.33
C ASP A 328 0.70 7.72 -7.79
N LEU A 329 1.82 7.01 -7.98
CA LEU A 329 1.81 5.61 -8.38
C LEU A 329 1.13 4.73 -7.32
N VAL A 330 1.42 4.98 -6.03
CA VAL A 330 0.79 4.25 -4.93
C VAL A 330 -0.71 4.55 -4.86
N ALA A 331 -1.11 5.80 -5.05
CA ALA A 331 -2.50 6.22 -4.95
C ALA A 331 -3.35 5.61 -6.08
N PHE A 332 -3.05 5.93 -7.34
CA PHE A 332 -3.84 5.48 -8.49
C PHE A 332 -3.63 3.99 -8.79
N GLY A 333 -2.39 3.50 -8.67
CA GLY A 333 -2.07 2.09 -8.85
C GLY A 333 -2.70 1.22 -7.77
N GLY A 334 -2.62 1.65 -6.50
CA GLY A 334 -3.26 0.97 -5.37
C GLY A 334 -4.79 0.93 -5.50
N ALA A 335 -5.42 2.03 -5.88
CA ALA A 335 -6.87 2.11 -6.07
C ALA A 335 -7.34 1.15 -7.17
N THR A 336 -6.66 1.17 -8.33
CA THR A 336 -6.94 0.26 -9.45
C THR A 336 -6.74 -1.20 -9.06
N MET A 337 -5.65 -1.51 -8.35
CA MET A 337 -5.37 -2.87 -7.85
C MET A 337 -6.48 -3.35 -6.93
N LEU A 338 -7.03 -2.49 -6.05
CA LEU A 338 -8.12 -2.85 -5.15
C LEU A 338 -9.43 -3.12 -5.88
N CYS A 339 -9.76 -2.35 -6.92
CA CYS A 339 -10.91 -2.64 -7.78
C CYS A 339 -10.76 -3.99 -8.50
N LEU A 340 -9.56 -4.28 -9.04
CA LEU A 340 -9.27 -5.59 -9.64
C LEU A 340 -9.30 -6.72 -8.62
N ALA A 341 -8.82 -6.49 -7.40
CA ALA A 341 -8.87 -7.47 -6.33
C ALA A 341 -10.30 -7.80 -5.92
N SER A 342 -11.18 -6.79 -5.86
CA SER A 342 -12.62 -7.00 -5.61
C SER A 342 -13.25 -7.91 -6.66
N LEU A 343 -12.93 -7.69 -7.95
CA LEU A 343 -13.39 -8.56 -9.03
C LEU A 343 -12.80 -9.98 -8.90
N GLY A 344 -11.51 -10.10 -8.60
CA GLY A 344 -10.83 -11.38 -8.47
C GLY A 344 -11.35 -12.27 -7.35
N GLN A 345 -11.87 -11.68 -6.27
CA GLN A 345 -12.53 -12.44 -5.18
C GLN A 345 -13.79 -13.17 -5.63
N HIS A 346 -14.39 -12.70 -6.71
CA HIS A 346 -15.63 -13.23 -7.28
C HIS A 346 -15.38 -13.90 -8.63
N ALA A 347 -14.11 -14.14 -9.02
CA ALA A 347 -13.74 -14.66 -10.32
C ALA A 347 -14.45 -15.98 -10.67
N ASP A 348 -14.58 -16.89 -9.69
CA ASP A 348 -15.27 -18.18 -9.87
C ASP A 348 -16.77 -18.04 -10.15
N THR A 349 -17.36 -16.91 -9.75
CA THR A 349 -18.80 -16.61 -9.92
C THR A 349 -19.07 -15.57 -11.01
N ALA A 350 -18.02 -14.93 -11.54
CA ALA A 350 -18.13 -13.96 -12.61
C ALA A 350 -18.58 -14.68 -13.87
N ARG A 351 -19.71 -14.24 -14.44
CA ARG A 351 -20.23 -14.79 -15.69
C ARG A 351 -19.87 -13.86 -16.85
N LEU A 352 -19.52 -14.46 -17.98
CA LEU A 352 -19.33 -13.77 -19.25
C LEU A 352 -20.58 -13.98 -20.08
N GLU A 353 -21.34 -12.91 -20.30
CA GLU A 353 -22.54 -12.94 -21.12
C GLU A 353 -22.31 -12.22 -22.45
N GLY A 354 -23.02 -12.64 -23.50
CA GLY A 354 -23.01 -11.94 -24.79
C GLY A 354 -23.48 -10.50 -24.61
N ALA A 355 -23.03 -9.60 -25.48
CA ALA A 355 -23.04 -8.13 -25.35
C ALA A 355 -24.38 -7.42 -25.05
N ALA A 356 -25.48 -8.14 -24.84
CA ALA A 356 -26.75 -7.59 -24.37
C ALA A 356 -26.80 -7.57 -22.84
N THR A 357 -26.12 -6.60 -22.23
CA THR A 357 -26.34 -6.24 -20.82
C THR A 357 -26.85 -4.81 -20.76
N GLU A 358 -27.90 -4.59 -19.97
CA GLU A 358 -28.50 -3.28 -19.64
C GLU A 358 -27.42 -2.20 -19.45
N ASP A 359 -27.49 -1.08 -20.18
CA ASP A 359 -26.49 -0.02 -20.07
C ASP A 359 -26.72 0.79 -18.77
N TYR A 360 -25.70 1.49 -18.29
CA TYR A 360 -25.85 2.39 -17.15
C TYR A 360 -26.83 3.53 -17.43
N ASP A 361 -26.97 3.92 -18.69
CA ASP A 361 -27.95 4.93 -19.12
C ASP A 361 -29.40 4.42 -18.98
N ASP A 362 -29.64 3.13 -19.27
CA ASP A 362 -30.94 2.48 -19.05
C ASP A 362 -31.24 2.36 -17.54
N ALA A 363 -30.23 1.98 -16.76
CA ALA A 363 -30.35 1.86 -15.30
C ALA A 363 -30.65 3.21 -14.62
N LEU A 364 -30.05 4.30 -15.11
CA LEU A 364 -30.35 5.65 -14.63
C LEU A 364 -31.77 6.11 -14.99
N ALA A 365 -32.23 5.79 -16.19
CA ALA A 365 -33.61 6.07 -16.62
C ALA A 365 -34.62 5.36 -15.70
N ALA A 366 -34.36 4.10 -15.35
CA ALA A 366 -35.16 3.33 -14.41
C ALA A 366 -35.17 3.91 -12.98
N LEU A 367 -34.11 4.65 -12.60
CA LEU A 367 -34.01 5.37 -11.33
C LEU A 367 -34.61 6.79 -11.38
N GLY A 368 -35.19 7.20 -12.52
CA GLY A 368 -35.80 8.51 -12.71
C GLY A 368 -34.80 9.65 -12.91
N TRP A 369 -33.55 9.34 -13.27
CA TRP A 369 -32.57 10.35 -13.64
C TRP A 369 -32.79 10.83 -15.08
N PRO A 370 -32.62 12.15 -15.35
CA PRO A 370 -32.73 12.67 -16.71
C PRO A 370 -31.63 12.05 -17.60
N HIS A 371 -32.00 11.65 -18.81
CA HIS A 371 -31.03 11.25 -19.83
C HIS A 371 -30.07 12.42 -20.09
N SER A 372 -28.76 12.14 -20.02
CA SER A 372 -27.70 13.12 -20.28
C SER A 372 -27.58 13.49 -21.76
#